data_AF-A0A2H6N0Q1-F1
#
_entry.id   AF-A0A2H6N0Q1-F1
#
_cell.length_a   1.000
_cell.length_b   1.000
_cell.length_c   1.000
_cell.angle_alpha   90.00
_cell.angle_beta   90.00
_cell.angle_gamma   90.00
#
_symmetry.space_group_name_H-M   'P 1'
#
loop_
_entity.id
_entity.type
_entity.pdbx_description
1 polymer ?
#
loop_
_entity_poly.entity_id
_entity_poly.type
_entity_poly.pdbx_seq_one_letter_code
_entity_poly.pdbx_strand_id
1 'polypeptide(L)'
;NLELVKSDEMRCPVCKGELVEKKGIEVGHTFFLGTKYSSVFKATVQTTDNVPVLAEMGCYGLGVTRILAASIELLSTENAIRWQNIIAPYQVCLIPPKSGSKSQKTTELIEDLHKCVAEAIPQLKGELVLDDRTQ
;
A
#
# COMPACT_ATOMS: atom_id res chain seq x y z
N ASN A 1 -3.92 18.68 8.49
CA ASN A 1 -3.28 19.19 9.72
C ASN A 1 -3.96 20.46 10.19
N LEU A 2 -4.97 20.30 11.06
CA LEU A 2 -5.57 21.41 11.82
C LEU A 2 -4.54 22.16 12.68
N GLU A 3 -3.36 21.57 12.90
CA GLU A 3 -2.22 22.18 13.60
C GLU A 3 -1.64 23.40 12.89
N LEU A 4 -1.89 23.58 11.59
CA LEU A 4 -1.31 24.68 10.78
C LEU A 4 -2.28 25.84 10.52
N VAL A 5 -3.57 25.66 10.82
CA VAL A 5 -4.61 26.65 10.50
C VAL A 5 -5.47 26.85 11.73
N LYS A 6 -5.54 28.09 12.24
CA LYS A 6 -6.47 28.44 13.32
C LYS A 6 -7.89 28.17 12.86
N SER A 7 -8.75 27.64 13.74
CA SER A 7 -10.10 27.15 13.41
C SER A 7 -10.97 28.12 12.61
N ASP A 8 -10.66 29.41 12.65
CA ASP A 8 -11.48 30.48 12.05
C ASP A 8 -10.98 30.94 10.67
N GLU A 9 -9.83 30.47 10.20
CA GLU A 9 -9.24 30.89 8.91
C GLU A 9 -9.43 29.82 7.81
N MET A 10 -10.60 29.78 7.19
CA MET A 10 -10.87 28.92 6.01
C MET A 10 -10.30 29.48 4.69
N ARG A 11 -9.28 30.34 4.74
CA ARG A 11 -8.65 30.90 3.54
C ARG A 11 -7.18 30.57 3.47
N CYS A 12 -6.72 30.17 2.29
CA CYS A 12 -5.30 29.91 2.03
C CYS A 12 -4.46 31.17 2.32
N PRO A 13 -3.41 31.09 3.15
CA PRO A 13 -2.61 32.26 3.52
C PRO A 13 -1.91 32.91 2.32
N VAL A 14 -1.60 32.13 1.28
CA VAL A 14 -0.90 32.56 0.05
C VAL A 14 -1.86 33.10 -1.00
N CYS A 15 -2.82 32.31 -1.48
CA CYS A 15 -3.69 32.69 -2.59
C CYS A 15 -5.08 33.21 -2.18
N LYS A 16 -5.42 33.19 -0.88
CA LYS A 16 -6.71 33.62 -0.32
C LYS A 16 -7.95 32.83 -0.77
N GLY A 17 -7.77 31.75 -1.55
CA GLY A 17 -8.86 30.83 -1.91
C GLY A 17 -9.40 30.05 -0.70
N GLU A 18 -10.60 29.50 -0.83
CA GLU A 18 -11.25 28.74 0.24
C GLU A 18 -10.56 27.39 0.49
N LEU A 19 -10.37 27.05 1.76
CA LEU A 19 -9.86 25.76 2.20
C LEU A 19 -11.03 24.81 2.45
N VAL A 20 -10.89 23.57 2.00
CA VAL A 20 -11.87 22.51 2.22
C VAL A 20 -11.27 21.46 3.15
N GLU A 21 -11.98 21.15 4.22
CA GLU A 21 -11.60 20.06 5.12
C GLU A 21 -11.91 18.70 4.47
N LYS A 22 -10.94 17.80 4.52
CA LYS A 22 -11.11 16.39 4.14
C LYS A 22 -10.47 15.49 5.18
N LYS A 23 -11.10 14.35 5.43
CA LYS A 23 -10.50 13.27 6.21
C LYS A 23 -9.47 12.55 5.34
N GLY A 24 -8.34 12.21 5.95
CA GLY A 24 -7.27 11.46 5.30
C GLY A 24 -6.64 10.49 6.29
N ILE A 25 -6.05 9.43 5.75
CA ILE A 25 -5.28 8.45 6.52
C ILE A 25 -3.80 8.74 6.25
N GLU A 26 -3.05 9.09 7.29
CA GLU A 26 -1.60 9.29 7.16
C GLU A 26 -0.89 7.93 7.03
N VAL A 27 -0.47 7.62 5.81
CA VAL A 27 0.27 6.39 5.48
C VAL A 27 1.79 6.56 5.51
N GLY A 28 2.28 7.80 5.59
CA GLY A 28 3.69 8.10 5.64
C GLY A 28 3.96 9.54 6.02
N HIS A 29 5.20 9.78 6.47
CA HIS A 29 5.66 11.09 6.92
C HIS A 29 7.15 11.23 6.61
N THR A 30 7.57 12.43 6.23
CA THR A 30 8.98 12.77 6.07
C THR A 30 9.33 13.95 6.97
N PHE A 31 10.47 13.86 7.66
CA PHE A 31 10.95 14.94 8.51
C PHE A 31 12.36 15.33 8.08
N PHE A 32 12.57 16.63 7.91
CA PHE A 32 13.90 17.19 7.98
C PHE A 32 14.25 17.38 9.45
N LEU A 33 15.19 16.58 9.95
CA LEU A 33 15.55 16.55 11.36
C LEU A 33 16.68 17.53 11.70
N GLY A 34 17.34 18.07 10.67
CA GLY A 34 18.53 18.89 10.83
C GLY A 34 19.62 18.14 11.58
N THR A 35 20.19 18.80 12.59
CA THR A 35 21.23 18.23 13.47
C THR A 35 20.69 17.75 14.82
N LYS A 36 19.35 17.59 14.97
CA LYS A 36 18.71 17.25 16.25
C LYS A 36 19.31 15.99 16.91
N TYR A 37 19.55 14.93 16.13
CA TYR A 37 20.10 13.68 16.67
C TYR A 37 21.62 13.62 16.56
N SER A 38 22.21 14.15 15.48
CA SER A 38 23.66 14.17 15.30
C SER A 38 24.37 14.97 16.40
N SER A 39 23.76 16.05 16.90
CA SER A 39 24.28 16.82 18.05
C SER A 39 24.34 15.99 19.34
N VAL A 40 23.32 15.16 19.61
CA VAL A 40 23.26 14.31 20.80
C VAL A 40 24.27 13.16 20.73
N PHE A 41 24.36 12.50 19.56
CA PHE A 41 25.23 11.33 19.36
C PHE A 41 26.64 11.67 18.89
N LYS A 42 26.97 12.96 18.71
CA LYS A 42 28.24 13.44 18.14
C LYS A 42 28.57 12.81 16.78
N ALA A 43 27.55 12.62 15.95
CA ALA A 43 27.72 12.09 14.60
C ALA A 43 28.22 13.20 13.67
N THR A 44 29.52 13.19 13.37
CA THR A 44 30.18 14.22 12.55
C THR A 44 30.68 13.66 11.22
N VAL A 45 30.71 14.50 10.20
CA VAL A 45 31.33 14.24 8.89
C VAL A 45 32.46 15.24 8.66
N GLN A 46 33.51 14.83 7.93
CA GLN A 46 34.58 15.74 7.52
C GLN A 46 34.17 16.47 6.26
N THR A 47 34.36 17.79 6.24
CA THR A 47 34.18 18.59 5.02
C THR A 47 35.44 18.59 4.17
N THR A 48 35.36 19.18 2.98
CA THR A 48 36.51 19.42 2.08
C THR A 48 37.60 20.27 2.75
N ASP A 49 37.25 21.05 3.76
CA ASP A 49 38.17 21.90 4.51
C ASP A 49 38.76 21.19 5.75
N ASN A 50 38.55 19.87 5.89
CA ASN A 50 38.93 19.06 7.06
C ASN A 50 38.37 19.59 8.40
N VAL A 51 37.21 20.26 8.35
CA VAL A 51 36.50 20.70 9.54
C VAL A 51 35.38 19.69 9.84
N PRO A 52 35.31 19.13 11.05
CA PRO A 52 34.22 18.24 11.43
C PRO A 52 32.93 19.06 11.61
N VAL A 53 31.88 18.69 10.88
CA VAL A 53 30.53 19.26 11.04
C VAL A 53 29.55 18.17 11.43
N LEU A 54 28.49 18.54 12.16
CA LEU A 54 27.41 17.61 12.50
C LEU A 54 26.70 17.14 11.23
N ALA A 55 26.34 15.86 11.18
CA ALA A 55 25.58 15.32 10.07
C ALA A 55 24.17 15.94 10.02
N GLU A 56 23.78 16.46 8.86
CA GLU A 56 22.39 16.82 8.56
C GLU A 56 21.56 15.56 8.34
N MET A 57 20.37 15.50 8.92
CA MET A 57 19.55 14.28 8.94
C MET A 57 18.15 14.52 8.40
N GLY A 58 17.64 13.53 7.68
CA GLY A 58 16.24 13.36 7.35
C GLY A 58 15.76 11.98 7.79
N CYS A 59 14.46 11.84 8.05
CA CYS A 59 13.84 10.53 8.18
C CYS A 59 12.59 10.40 7.32
N TYR A 60 12.34 9.17 6.88
CA TYR A 60 11.27 8.82 5.95
C TYR A 60 10.56 7.61 6.52
N GLY A 61 9.29 7.77 6.88
CA GLY A 61 8.45 6.72 7.45
C GLY A 61 7.32 6.37 6.51
N LEU A 62 7.13 5.06 6.26
CA LEU A 62 5.96 4.51 5.57
C LEU A 62 5.34 3.42 6.45
N GLY A 63 4.05 3.57 6.74
CA GLY A 63 3.29 2.56 7.47
C GLY A 63 2.85 1.45 6.53
N VAL A 64 3.71 0.47 6.24
CA VAL A 64 3.41 -0.60 5.26
C VAL A 64 2.10 -1.34 5.57
N THR A 65 1.89 -1.75 6.82
CA THR A 65 0.63 -2.39 7.25
C THR A 65 -0.54 -1.42 7.22
N ARG A 66 -0.30 -0.14 7.48
CA ARG A 66 -1.32 0.91 7.41
C ARG A 66 -1.74 1.19 5.96
N ILE A 67 -0.83 1.12 5.00
CA ILE A 67 -1.16 1.23 3.56
C ILE A 67 -2.12 0.12 3.15
N LEU A 68 -1.87 -1.12 3.61
CA LEU A 68 -2.77 -2.24 3.37
C LEU A 68 -4.17 -1.97 3.94
N ALA A 69 -4.25 -1.59 5.22
CA ALA A 69 -5.53 -1.27 5.87
C ALA A 69 -6.25 -0.10 5.20
N ALA A 70 -5.53 0.97 4.86
CA ALA A 70 -6.08 2.14 4.17
C ALA A 70 -6.61 1.79 2.77
N SER A 71 -5.95 0.86 2.06
CA SER A 71 -6.42 0.38 0.76
C SER A 71 -7.75 -0.35 0.89
N ILE A 72 -7.88 -1.21 1.91
CA ILE A 72 -9.14 -1.91 2.18
C ILE A 72 -10.24 -0.91 2.56
N GLU A 73 -9.96 0.03 3.47
CA GLU A 73 -10.91 1.04 3.94
C GLU A 73 -11.48 1.89 2.80
N LEU A 74 -10.64 2.30 1.86
CA LEU A 74 -11.05 3.21 0.78
C LEU A 74 -11.69 2.52 -0.43
N LEU A 75 -11.33 1.26 -0.70
CA LEU A 75 -11.70 0.59 -1.95
C LEU A 75 -12.79 -0.46 -1.77
N SER A 76 -12.87 -1.07 -0.59
CA SER A 76 -13.77 -2.19 -0.33
C SER A 76 -15.22 -1.74 -0.21
N THR A 77 -16.14 -2.69 -0.37
CA THR A 77 -17.56 -2.50 -0.06
C THR A 77 -17.94 -3.34 1.15
N GLU A 78 -19.17 -3.18 1.64
CA GLU A 78 -19.70 -3.96 2.75
C GLU A 78 -19.57 -5.48 2.55
N ASN A 79 -19.63 -5.94 1.30
CA ASN A 79 -19.67 -7.37 0.96
C ASN A 79 -18.40 -7.88 0.27
N ALA A 80 -17.40 -7.03 0.01
CA ALA A 80 -16.22 -7.45 -0.74
C ALA A 80 -14.99 -6.59 -0.46
N ILE A 81 -13.87 -7.25 -0.19
CA ILE A 81 -12.55 -6.61 -0.19
C ILE A 81 -12.16 -6.32 -1.64
N ARG A 82 -11.75 -5.09 -1.93
CA ARG A 82 -11.22 -4.70 -3.24
C ARG A 82 -9.75 -4.32 -3.14
N TRP A 83 -8.91 -5.10 -3.80
CA TRP A 83 -7.48 -4.84 -3.87
C TRP A 83 -7.15 -3.96 -5.07
N GLN A 84 -6.08 -3.16 -4.95
CA GLN A 84 -5.38 -2.65 -6.13
C GLN A 84 -4.58 -3.80 -6.74
N ASN A 85 -4.51 -3.86 -8.08
CA ASN A 85 -3.86 -4.96 -8.79
C ASN A 85 -2.44 -5.26 -8.27
N ILE A 86 -1.68 -4.22 -7.93
CA ILE A 86 -0.28 -4.32 -7.49
C ILE A 86 -0.08 -4.94 -6.09
N ILE A 87 -1.14 -5.05 -5.28
CA ILE A 87 -1.08 -5.61 -3.91
C ILE A 87 -2.11 -6.72 -3.70
N ALA A 88 -2.82 -7.14 -4.75
CA ALA A 88 -3.72 -8.27 -4.68
C ALA A 88 -2.89 -9.55 -4.36
N PRO A 89 -3.35 -10.42 -3.44
CA PRO A 89 -2.61 -11.64 -3.10
C PRO A 89 -2.42 -12.59 -4.28
N TYR A 90 -3.43 -12.63 -5.17
CA TYR A 90 -3.46 -13.36 -6.43
C TYR A 90 -4.30 -12.55 -7.40
N GLN A 91 -3.96 -12.58 -8.70
CA GLN A 91 -4.73 -11.88 -9.73
C GLN A 91 -5.96 -12.67 -10.18
N VAL A 92 -5.90 -14.00 -10.15
CA VAL A 92 -6.99 -14.87 -10.63
C VAL A 92 -7.22 -16.00 -9.64
N CYS A 93 -8.48 -16.22 -9.27
CA CYS A 93 -8.92 -17.36 -8.47
C CYS A 93 -9.85 -18.26 -9.31
N LEU A 94 -9.48 -19.52 -9.45
CA LEU A 94 -10.30 -20.54 -10.12
C LEU A 94 -11.02 -21.35 -9.04
N ILE A 95 -12.36 -21.38 -9.11
CA ILE A 95 -13.20 -22.07 -8.14
C ILE A 95 -13.95 -23.20 -8.84
N PRO A 96 -13.62 -24.47 -8.57
CA PRO A 96 -14.29 -25.60 -9.17
C PRO A 96 -15.70 -25.84 -8.62
N PRO A 97 -16.56 -26.51 -9.41
CA PRO A 97 -17.87 -26.95 -8.92
C PRO A 97 -17.72 -27.80 -7.67
N LYS A 98 -18.67 -27.65 -6.74
CA LYS A 98 -18.72 -28.44 -5.51
C LYS A 98 -18.76 -29.94 -5.83
N SER A 99 -18.03 -30.74 -5.05
CA SER A 99 -18.08 -32.20 -5.11
C SER A 99 -19.51 -32.72 -4.92
N GLY A 100 -19.96 -33.66 -5.76
CA GLY A 100 -21.32 -34.19 -5.77
C GLY A 100 -22.35 -33.32 -6.50
N SER A 101 -21.96 -32.16 -7.04
CA SER A 101 -22.85 -31.35 -7.87
C SER A 101 -23.05 -31.97 -9.26
N LYS A 102 -24.15 -31.60 -9.93
CA LYS A 102 -24.42 -32.00 -11.32
C LYS A 102 -23.32 -31.57 -12.30
N SER A 103 -22.56 -30.54 -11.94
CA SER A 103 -21.45 -29.96 -12.68
C SER A 103 -20.07 -30.48 -12.27
N GLN A 104 -19.97 -31.48 -11.38
CA GLN A 104 -18.68 -32.05 -10.95
C GLN A 104 -17.79 -32.54 -12.11
N LYS A 105 -18.40 -32.98 -13.23
CA LYS A 105 -17.64 -33.39 -14.42
C LYS A 105 -16.81 -32.26 -15.03
N THR A 106 -17.08 -31.00 -14.67
CA THR A 106 -16.35 -29.82 -15.13
C THR A 106 -15.10 -29.53 -14.27
N THR A 107 -14.89 -30.25 -13.17
CA THR A 107 -13.69 -30.07 -12.34
C THR A 107 -12.40 -30.39 -13.12
N GLU A 108 -12.41 -31.44 -13.94
CA GLU A 108 -11.27 -31.79 -14.81
C GLU A 108 -10.92 -30.64 -15.78
N LEU A 109 -11.94 -29.93 -16.29
CA LEU A 109 -11.75 -28.79 -17.19
C LEU A 109 -11.10 -27.58 -16.50
N ILE A 110 -11.16 -27.49 -15.16
CA ILE A 110 -10.56 -26.38 -14.42
C ILE A 110 -9.08 -26.56 -14.19
N GLU A 111 -8.62 -27.80 -13.99
CA GLU A 111 -7.19 -28.10 -13.97
C GLU A 111 -6.55 -27.79 -15.33
N ASP A 112 -7.23 -28.19 -16.41
CA ASP A 112 -6.81 -27.85 -17.78
C ASP A 112 -6.81 -26.33 -18.00
N LEU A 113 -7.85 -25.62 -17.56
CA LEU A 113 -7.92 -24.15 -17.65
C LEU A 113 -6.78 -23.48 -16.87
N HIS A 114 -6.50 -23.94 -15.65
CA HIS A 114 -5.41 -23.43 -14.83
C HIS A 114 -4.07 -23.54 -15.58
N LYS A 115 -3.80 -24.72 -16.16
CA LYS A 115 -2.59 -24.94 -16.97
C LYS A 115 -2.56 -24.06 -18.21
N CYS A 116 -3.67 -23.98 -18.95
CA CYS A 116 -3.77 -23.18 -20.16
C CYS A 116 -3.53 -21.69 -19.88
N VAL A 117 -4.11 -21.15 -18.81
CA VAL A 117 -3.92 -19.73 -18.44
C VAL A 117 -2.48 -19.47 -18.01
N ALA A 118 -1.89 -20.37 -17.22
CA ALA A 118 -0.49 -20.24 -16.79
C ALA A 118 0.51 -20.29 -17.97
N GLU A 119 0.22 -21.08 -19.01
CA GLU A 119 1.02 -21.17 -20.23
C GLU A 119 0.78 -19.98 -21.18
N ALA A 120 -0.48 -19.59 -21.38
CA ALA A 120 -0.87 -18.52 -22.29
C ALA A 120 -0.52 -17.12 -21.77
N ILE A 121 -0.51 -16.93 -20.44
CA ILE A 121 -0.23 -15.64 -19.79
C ILE A 121 0.89 -15.82 -18.77
N PRO A 122 2.18 -15.77 -19.20
CA PRO A 122 3.32 -15.99 -18.32
C PRO A 122 3.39 -15.03 -17.13
N GLN A 123 2.81 -13.84 -17.25
CA GLN A 123 2.73 -12.82 -16.17
C GLN A 123 1.87 -13.28 -15.00
N LEU A 124 0.93 -14.20 -15.25
CA LEU A 124 0.08 -14.76 -14.21
C LEU A 124 0.67 -16.03 -13.59
N LYS A 125 1.87 -16.45 -14.02
CA LYS A 125 2.56 -17.59 -13.43
C LYS A 125 2.92 -17.29 -11.97
N GLY A 126 2.27 -17.99 -11.04
CA GLY A 126 2.38 -17.72 -9.60
C GLY A 126 1.30 -16.79 -9.03
N GLU A 127 0.45 -16.22 -9.90
CA GLU A 127 -0.65 -15.32 -9.54
C GLU A 127 -2.04 -15.97 -9.71
N LEU A 128 -2.07 -17.25 -10.13
CA LEU A 128 -3.27 -18.08 -10.14
C LEU A 128 -3.38 -18.86 -8.84
N VAL A 129 -4.54 -18.78 -8.20
CA VAL A 129 -4.91 -19.67 -7.11
C VAL A 129 -6.05 -20.58 -7.55
N LEU A 130 -5.89 -21.87 -7.33
CA LEU A 130 -6.96 -22.86 -7.47
C LEU A 130 -7.54 -23.11 -6.08
N ASP A 131 -8.85 -22.94 -5.95
CA ASP A 131 -9.58 -23.31 -4.74
C ASP A 131 -9.89 -24.81 -4.76
N ASP A 132 -8.98 -25.63 -4.25
CA ASP A 132 -9.06 -27.09 -4.26
C ASP A 132 -9.90 -27.67 -3.09
N ARG A 133 -10.60 -26.82 -2.34
CA ARG A 133 -11.41 -27.25 -1.20
C ARG A 133 -12.59 -28.10 -1.67
N THR A 134 -12.78 -29.23 -1.02
CA THR A 134 -13.79 -30.23 -1.41
C THR A 134 -15.13 -30.11 -0.69
N GLN A 135 -15.27 -29.21 0.29
CA GLN A 135 -16.45 -29.08 1.17
C GLN A 135 -17.07 -27.69 1.14
#